data_AF-A0A8J6N3T9-F1
#
_entry.id   AF-A0A8J6N3T9-F1
#
_cell.length_a   1.000
_cell.length_b   1.000
_cell.length_c   1.000
_cell.angle_alpha   90.00
_cell.angle_beta   90.00
_cell.angle_gamma   90.00
#
_symmetry.space_group_name_H-M   'P 1'
#
loop_
_entity.id
_entity.type
_entity.pdbx_description
1 polymer ?
#
loop_
_entity_poly.entity_id
_entity_poly.type
_entity_poly.pdbx_seq_one_letter_code
_entity_poly.pdbx_strand_id
1 'polypeptide(L)'
;MKKRQGICPVCGKPLTIGVLYRVEDLADRPKHKKPKRTHPYYSIIPLVNILSEILKVGAVSKKVMNNYNAALESLGPELSILHNLSPKAIDKAGIPLLGEAVKRMCTLKYISAISVKDQK
;
A
#
# COMPACT_ATOMS: atom_id res chain seq x y z
N MET A 1 -7.32 -19.02 16.65
CA MET A 1 -8.79 -19.17 16.50
C MET A 1 -9.32 -20.57 16.84
N LYS A 2 -8.55 -21.66 16.60
CA LYS A 2 -8.92 -23.05 16.97
C LYS A 2 -9.39 -23.26 18.43
N LYS A 3 -8.83 -22.52 19.40
CA LYS A 3 -9.19 -22.62 20.83
C LYS A 3 -10.60 -22.10 21.21
N ARG A 4 -11.28 -21.32 20.37
CA ARG A 4 -12.56 -20.66 20.73
C ARG A 4 -13.73 -21.02 19.80
N GLN A 5 -13.60 -22.09 19.01
CA GLN A 5 -14.62 -22.59 18.07
C GLN A 5 -15.24 -21.51 17.15
N GLY A 6 -14.50 -20.44 16.85
CA GLY A 6 -14.98 -19.35 16.00
C GLY A 6 -15.95 -18.38 16.67
N ILE A 7 -16.04 -18.34 18.00
CA ILE A 7 -16.94 -17.43 18.73
C ILE A 7 -16.16 -16.27 19.36
N CYS A 8 -16.68 -15.05 19.20
CA CYS A 8 -16.12 -13.85 19.82
C CYS A 8 -16.36 -13.87 21.34
N PRO A 9 -15.32 -13.74 22.18
CA PRO A 9 -15.48 -13.83 23.63
C PRO A 9 -16.10 -12.59 24.29
N VAL A 10 -16.22 -11.49 23.55
CA VAL A 10 -16.79 -10.24 24.06
C VAL A 10 -18.29 -10.15 23.74
N CYS A 11 -18.68 -10.51 22.52
CA CYS A 11 -20.07 -10.34 22.06
C CYS A 11 -20.80 -11.65 21.73
N GLY A 12 -20.14 -12.82 21.81
CA GLY A 12 -20.74 -14.13 21.53
C GLY A 12 -21.07 -14.40 20.05
N LYS A 13 -20.82 -13.45 19.14
CA LYS A 13 -21.11 -13.61 17.71
C LYS A 13 -20.05 -14.46 17.00
N PRO A 14 -20.39 -15.10 15.87
CA PRO A 14 -19.42 -15.77 15.01
C PRO A 14 -18.32 -14.82 14.53
N LEU A 15 -17.08 -15.27 14.58
CA LEU A 15 -15.92 -14.55 14.06
C LEU A 15 -15.83 -14.71 12.54
N THR A 16 -15.55 -13.61 11.85
CA THR A 16 -15.14 -13.66 10.44
C THR A 16 -13.77 -14.30 10.33
N ILE A 17 -13.68 -15.45 9.66
CA ILE A 17 -12.42 -16.16 9.46
C ILE A 17 -11.62 -15.46 8.36
N GLY A 18 -10.43 -14.97 8.70
CA GLY A 18 -9.56 -14.29 7.75
C GLY A 18 -8.91 -15.24 6.74
N VAL A 19 -8.59 -14.73 5.55
CA VAL A 19 -7.97 -15.50 4.46
C VAL A 19 -6.70 -16.23 4.91
N LEU A 20 -5.84 -15.56 5.70
CA LEU A 20 -4.60 -16.16 6.22
C LEU A 20 -4.86 -17.45 7.02
N TYR A 21 -5.95 -17.52 7.77
CA TYR A 21 -6.31 -18.72 8.52
C TYR A 21 -6.56 -19.90 7.58
N ARG A 22 -7.31 -19.68 6.50
CA ARG A 22 -7.60 -20.76 5.54
C ARG A 22 -6.35 -21.20 4.78
N VAL A 23 -5.45 -20.26 4.47
CA VAL A 23 -4.14 -20.57 3.87
C VAL A 23 -3.31 -21.45 4.79
N GLU A 24 -3.23 -21.12 6.09
CA GLU A 24 -2.49 -21.93 7.07
C GLU A 24 -3.11 -23.33 7.28
N ASP A 25 -4.44 -23.43 7.26
CA ASP A 25 -5.16 -24.70 7.45
C ASP A 25 -4.98 -25.67 6.27
N LEU A 26 -4.79 -25.15 5.06
CA LEU A 26 -4.53 -25.93 3.84
C LEU A 26 -3.04 -26.14 3.54
N ALA A 27 -2.14 -25.42 4.22
CA ALA A 27 -0.72 -25.46 3.91
C ALA A 27 -0.10 -26.82 4.30
N ASP A 28 0.54 -27.46 3.32
CA ASP A 28 1.27 -28.72 3.43
C ASP A 28 2.80 -28.51 3.61
N ARG A 29 3.27 -27.27 3.48
CA ARG A 29 4.67 -26.87 3.59
C ARG A 29 4.97 -26.22 4.95
N PRO A 30 6.19 -26.42 5.50
CA PRO A 30 6.61 -25.74 6.72
C PRO A 30 6.68 -24.22 6.52
N LYS A 31 6.45 -23.49 7.61
CA LYS A 31 6.48 -22.02 7.62
C LYS A 31 7.79 -21.51 7.03
N HIS A 32 7.70 -20.43 6.25
CA HIS A 32 8.83 -19.76 5.58
C HIS A 32 9.55 -20.54 4.46
N LYS A 33 9.10 -21.74 4.09
CA LYS A 33 9.68 -22.49 2.95
C LYS A 33 9.15 -21.95 1.62
N LYS A 34 10.04 -21.34 0.83
CA LYS A 34 9.73 -20.88 -0.54
C LYS A 34 10.02 -21.98 -1.58
N PRO A 35 9.18 -22.17 -2.61
CA PRO A 35 9.50 -23.04 -3.75
C PRO A 35 10.77 -22.59 -4.47
N LYS A 36 11.47 -23.54 -5.12
CA LYS A 36 12.70 -23.26 -5.90
C LYS A 36 12.48 -22.18 -6.97
N ARG A 37 11.29 -22.15 -7.59
CA ARG A 37 10.86 -21.12 -8.54
C ARG A 37 9.84 -20.23 -7.85
N THR A 38 10.30 -19.12 -7.29
CA THR A 38 9.45 -18.09 -6.67
C THR A 38 9.70 -16.76 -7.37
N HIS A 39 8.64 -16.12 -7.86
CA HIS A 39 8.70 -14.73 -8.31
C HIS A 39 8.52 -13.78 -7.12
N PRO A 40 9.16 -12.59 -7.14
CA PRO A 40 8.87 -11.57 -6.16
C PRO A 40 7.41 -11.11 -6.27
N TYR A 41 6.83 -10.73 -5.16
CA TYR A 41 5.57 -9.98 -5.14
C TYR A 41 5.87 -8.56 -4.69
N TYR A 42 5.09 -7.60 -5.20
CA TYR A 42 5.21 -6.19 -4.86
C TYR A 42 3.88 -5.73 -4.27
N SER A 43 3.94 -5.05 -3.13
CA SER A 43 2.78 -4.44 -2.50
C SER A 43 2.66 -3.00 -2.96
N ILE A 44 1.70 -2.74 -3.85
CA ILE A 44 1.50 -1.43 -4.48
C ILE A 44 0.04 -1.01 -4.27
N ILE A 45 -0.18 0.28 -3.99
CA ILE A 45 -1.50 0.91 -4.00
C ILE A 45 -1.59 1.89 -5.18
N PRO A 46 -2.80 2.15 -5.72
CA PRO A 46 -2.98 3.11 -6.81
C PRO A 46 -2.43 4.49 -6.48
N LEU A 47 -1.82 5.16 -7.45
CA LEU A 47 -1.23 6.49 -7.30
C LEU A 47 -2.28 7.52 -6.85
N VAL A 48 -3.52 7.38 -7.32
CA VAL A 48 -4.66 8.22 -6.86
C VAL A 48 -4.91 8.11 -5.36
N ASN A 49 -4.66 6.96 -4.74
CA ASN A 49 -4.82 6.77 -3.30
C ASN A 49 -3.67 7.45 -2.54
N ILE A 50 -2.45 7.37 -3.05
CA ILE A 50 -1.29 8.07 -2.49
C ILE A 50 -1.52 9.59 -2.54
N LEU A 51 -1.95 10.10 -3.70
CA LEU A 51 -2.28 11.51 -3.89
C LEU A 51 -3.44 11.95 -3.00
N SER A 52 -4.48 11.12 -2.85
CA SER A 52 -5.60 11.35 -1.93
C SER A 52 -5.12 11.51 -0.49
N GLU A 53 -4.18 10.68 -0.05
CA GLU A 53 -3.64 10.74 1.31
C GLU A 53 -2.74 11.97 1.54
N ILE A 54 -1.95 12.36 0.54
CA ILE A 54 -1.12 13.57 0.56
C ILE A 54 -2.00 14.82 0.59
N LEU A 55 -2.98 14.90 -0.31
CA LEU A 55 -3.84 16.07 -0.50
C LEU A 55 -5.01 16.14 0.49
N LYS A 56 -5.21 15.10 1.30
CA LYS A 56 -6.29 14.98 2.31
C LYS A 56 -7.69 15.19 1.73
N VAL A 57 -7.91 14.71 0.51
CA VAL A 57 -9.20 14.76 -0.21
C VAL A 57 -9.48 13.40 -0.83
N GLY A 58 -10.75 13.09 -1.14
CA GLY A 58 -11.11 11.81 -1.73
C GLY A 58 -10.39 11.52 -3.06
N ALA A 59 -10.10 10.24 -3.32
CA ALA A 59 -9.39 9.79 -4.53
C ALA A 59 -10.10 10.15 -5.84
N VAL A 60 -11.44 10.28 -5.81
CA VAL A 60 -12.26 10.65 -6.98
C VAL A 60 -12.35 12.18 -7.16
N SER A 61 -11.74 12.97 -6.27
CA SER A 61 -11.81 14.42 -6.37
C SER A 61 -11.10 14.94 -7.63
N LYS A 62 -11.67 15.98 -8.24
CA LYS A 62 -11.07 16.66 -9.41
C LYS A 62 -9.62 17.09 -9.14
N LYS A 63 -9.31 17.52 -7.91
CA LYS A 63 -7.96 17.90 -7.49
C LYS A 63 -6.98 16.73 -7.58
N VAL A 64 -7.34 15.54 -7.10
CA VAL A 64 -6.51 14.33 -7.19
C VAL A 64 -6.33 13.92 -8.64
N MET A 65 -7.41 13.87 -9.42
CA MET A 65 -7.34 13.48 -10.83
C MET A 65 -6.47 14.42 -11.67
N ASN A 66 -6.52 15.73 -11.42
CA ASN A 66 -5.66 16.69 -12.09
C ASN A 66 -4.17 16.44 -11.76
N ASN A 67 -3.82 16.19 -10.50
CA ASN A 67 -2.45 15.87 -10.10
C ASN A 67 -1.99 14.51 -10.65
N TYR A 68 -2.89 13.53 -10.69
CA TYR A 68 -2.64 12.22 -11.28
C TYR A 68 -2.29 12.35 -12.76
N ASN A 69 -3.12 13.05 -13.54
CA ASN A 69 -2.87 13.27 -14.97
C ASN A 69 -1.57 14.03 -15.21
N ALA A 70 -1.29 15.10 -14.43
CA ALA A 70 -0.03 15.84 -14.53
C ALA A 70 1.20 14.96 -14.21
N ALA A 71 1.08 14.06 -13.23
CA ALA A 71 2.14 13.10 -12.92
C ALA A 71 2.37 12.12 -14.07
N LEU A 72 1.30 11.65 -14.72
CA LEU A 72 1.42 10.76 -15.88
C LEU A 72 2.04 11.45 -17.09
N GLU A 73 1.67 12.70 -17.36
CA GLU A 73 2.22 13.49 -18.47
C GLU A 73 3.72 13.78 -18.28
N SER A 74 4.14 14.05 -17.03
CA SER A 74 5.53 14.43 -16.72
C SER A 74 6.46 13.25 -16.46
N LEU A 75 5.98 12.18 -15.82
CA LEU A 75 6.80 11.03 -15.39
C LEU A 75 6.52 9.74 -16.18
N GLY A 76 5.43 9.69 -16.94
CA GLY A 76 5.01 8.52 -17.72
C GLY A 76 4.03 7.59 -16.99
N PRO A 77 3.94 6.31 -17.39
CA PRO A 77 2.92 5.39 -16.88
C PRO A 77 2.98 5.14 -15.37
N GLU A 78 1.81 4.99 -14.73
CA GLU A 78 1.68 4.81 -13.27
C GLU A 78 2.57 3.70 -12.71
N LEU A 79 2.59 2.52 -13.34
CA LEU A 79 3.37 1.39 -12.86
C LEU A 79 4.87 1.71 -12.84
N SER A 80 5.35 2.47 -13.83
CA SER A 80 6.74 2.94 -13.87
C SER A 80 7.02 3.91 -12.72
N ILE A 81 6.08 4.82 -12.42
CA ILE A 81 6.18 5.76 -11.29
C ILE A 81 6.29 5.00 -9.97
N LEU A 82 5.46 3.97 -9.77
CA LEU A 82 5.37 3.25 -8.51
C LEU A 82 6.47 2.21 -8.30
N HIS A 83 7.09 1.69 -9.37
CA HIS A 83 8.01 0.55 -9.30
C HIS A 83 9.44 0.86 -9.78
N ASN A 84 9.62 1.70 -10.79
CA ASN A 84 10.91 1.83 -11.48
C ASN A 84 11.61 3.17 -11.22
N LEU A 85 10.82 4.23 -10.94
CA LEU A 85 11.34 5.58 -10.76
C LEU A 85 11.92 5.78 -9.35
N SER A 86 13.06 6.49 -9.28
CA SER A 86 13.65 6.89 -8.01
C SER A 86 12.82 8.01 -7.35
N PRO A 87 12.76 8.10 -6.00
CA PRO A 87 12.02 9.16 -5.31
C PRO A 87 12.39 10.56 -5.79
N LYS A 88 13.69 10.82 -6.01
CA LYS A 88 14.20 12.11 -6.52
C LYS A 88 13.68 12.45 -7.93
N ALA A 89 13.45 11.44 -8.77
CA ALA A 89 12.89 11.66 -10.10
C ALA A 89 11.40 11.96 -10.02
N ILE A 90 10.68 11.32 -9.11
CA ILE A 90 9.25 11.56 -8.85
C ILE A 90 9.03 12.98 -8.33
N ASP A 91 9.91 13.47 -7.45
CA ASP A 91 9.81 14.82 -6.90
C ASP A 91 9.93 15.93 -7.98
N LYS A 92 10.49 15.62 -9.16
CA LYS A 92 10.53 16.56 -10.30
C LYS A 92 9.16 16.89 -10.87
N ALA A 93 8.14 16.07 -10.61
CA ALA A 93 6.75 16.39 -11.00
C ALA A 93 6.17 17.59 -10.23
N GLY A 94 6.88 18.11 -9.22
CA GLY A 94 6.44 19.27 -8.45
C GLY A 94 5.32 18.97 -7.46
N ILE A 95 4.98 17.69 -7.25
CA ILE A 95 3.99 17.26 -6.26
C ILE A 95 4.72 17.02 -4.93
N PRO A 96 4.46 17.83 -3.89
CA PRO A 96 5.14 17.68 -2.61
C PRO A 96 4.95 16.29 -2.01
N LEU A 97 6.02 15.73 -1.45
CA LEU A 97 6.03 14.46 -0.70
C LEU A 97 5.71 13.20 -1.52
N LEU A 98 5.52 13.30 -2.84
CA LEU A 98 5.13 12.16 -3.66
C LEU A 98 6.23 11.08 -3.73
N GLY A 99 7.48 11.46 -3.96
CA GLY A 99 8.59 10.51 -4.02
C GLY A 99 8.79 9.76 -2.69
N GLU A 100 8.68 10.47 -1.57
CA GLU A 100 8.78 9.87 -0.24
C GLU A 100 7.60 8.93 0.06
N ALA A 101 6.38 9.29 -0.35
CA ALA A 101 5.21 8.44 -0.16
C ALA A 101 5.35 7.11 -0.93
N VAL A 102 5.79 7.16 -2.20
CA VAL A 102 6.05 5.97 -3.02
C VAL A 102 7.16 5.10 -2.40
N LYS A 103 8.23 5.72 -1.90
CA LYS A 103 9.33 5.01 -1.22
C LYS A 103 8.87 4.26 0.04
N ARG A 104 8.03 4.89 0.86
CA ARG A 104 7.49 4.28 2.09
C ARG A 104 6.56 3.12 1.79
N MET A 105 5.73 3.25 0.75
CA MET A 105 4.88 2.15 0.25
C MET A 105 5.72 0.95 -0.16
N CYS A 106 6.77 1.15 -0.98
CA CYS A 106 7.63 0.06 -1.46
C CYS A 106 8.42 -0.66 -0.37
N THR A 107 8.76 0.04 0.72
CA THR A 107 9.52 -0.52 1.84
C THR A 107 8.65 -1.21 2.89
N LEU A 108 7.33 -1.34 2.66
CA LEU A 108 6.36 -1.87 3.61
C LEU A 108 6.37 -1.14 4.97
N LYS A 109 6.89 0.11 5.02
CA LYS A 109 6.91 0.96 6.22
C LYS A 109 5.62 1.77 6.33
N TYR A 110 4.47 1.12 6.23
CA TYR A 110 3.17 1.78 6.31
C TYR A 110 2.51 1.55 7.67
N ILE A 111 2.88 2.34 8.68
CA ILE A 111 2.05 2.60 9.86
C ILE A 111 2.32 4.05 10.33
N SER A 112 1.34 4.93 10.13
CA SER A 112 1.09 6.20 10.84
C SER A 112 2.27 7.18 11.07
N ALA A 113 2.74 7.88 10.05
CA ALA A 113 3.49 9.14 10.24
C ALA A 113 3.57 9.98 8.95
N ILE A 114 2.42 10.40 8.41
CA ILE A 114 2.38 11.65 7.64
C ILE A 114 1.95 12.73 8.64
N SER A 115 2.78 12.96 9.66
CA SER A 115 2.69 14.18 10.44
C SER A 115 3.53 15.21 9.69
N VAL A 116 2.86 16.24 9.21
CA VAL A 116 3.48 17.49 8.76
C VAL A 116 4.17 18.10 9.99
N LYS A 117 5.37 17.65 10.29
CA LYS A 117 6.26 18.20 11.30
C LYS A 117 7.69 18.09 10.80
N ASP A 118 8.00 18.84 9.74
CA ASP A 118 9.36 19.30 9.41
C ASP A 118 9.26 20.38 8.31
N GLN A 119 8.43 21.39 8.59
CA GLN A 119 8.69 22.74 8.08
C GLN A 119 8.84 23.63 9.31
N LYS A 120 10.09 23.79 9.73
CA LYS A 120 10.54 24.93 10.51
C LYS A 120 11.68 25.57 9.74
#